data_AF-A0A497PSR7-F1
#
_entry.id   AF-A0A497PSR7-F1
#
_cell.length_a   1.000
_cell.length_b   1.000
_cell.length_c   1.000
_cell.angle_alpha   90.00
_cell.angle_beta   90.00
_cell.angle_gamma   90.00
#
_symmetry.space_group_name_H-M   'P 1'
#
loop_
_entity.id
_entity.type
_entity.pdbx_description
1 polymer ?
#
loop_
_entity_poly.entity_id
_entity_poly.type
_entity_poly.pdbx_seq_one_letter_code
_entity_poly.pdbx_strand_id
1 'polypeptide(L)'
;MRKSLVIAIAFITMFAFAEPGVCISPEITVNGLDGPLRLTRNDTFSIMISLDTQGIEKEAEWWIVTNTPFGWYHYNYELGMWISGLGPTYRGKLFDLPSYVLNISNLPIGKYTFYFGVDTTIDGVPNEPLYFDNVIIDIKEDYTANFLLGVGTTDPQGCVSQGVLKEFLASAHP
;
A
#
# COMPACT_ATOMS: atom_id res chain seq x y z
N MET A 1 60.58 27.08 -16.83
CA MET A 1 59.15 27.36 -16.61
C MET A 1 58.33 26.25 -17.27
N ARG A 2 57.30 25.78 -16.55
CA ARG A 2 56.36 24.66 -16.82
C ARG A 2 55.84 24.64 -18.29
N LYS A 3 55.40 23.52 -18.88
CA LYS A 3 54.15 22.78 -18.59
C LYS A 3 54.19 21.47 -19.42
N SER A 4 54.22 20.29 -18.79
CA SER A 4 53.06 19.45 -18.37
C SER A 4 52.60 18.47 -19.46
N LEU A 5 52.90 17.20 -19.18
CA LEU A 5 52.36 15.96 -19.72
C LEU A 5 50.86 15.84 -19.39
N VAL A 6 50.02 15.45 -20.35
CA VAL A 6 48.67 14.96 -20.10
C VAL A 6 48.50 13.66 -20.87
N ILE A 7 48.72 12.53 -20.19
CA ILE A 7 48.30 11.20 -20.64
C ILE A 7 46.85 11.07 -20.17
N ALA A 8 45.91 11.19 -21.10
CA ALA A 8 44.51 10.94 -20.83
C ALA A 8 44.33 9.43 -20.60
N ILE A 9 44.18 9.06 -19.34
CA ILE A 9 43.74 7.72 -18.93
C ILE A 9 42.29 7.58 -19.38
N ALA A 10 42.05 6.72 -20.35
CA ALA A 10 40.70 6.28 -20.71
C ALA A 10 40.13 5.47 -19.53
N PHE A 11 39.47 6.15 -18.60
CA PHE A 11 38.51 5.52 -17.69
C PHE A 11 37.31 5.11 -18.54
N ILE A 12 37.38 3.91 -19.11
CA ILE A 12 36.19 3.19 -19.55
C ILE A 12 35.43 2.89 -18.26
N THR A 13 34.57 3.82 -17.85
CA THR A 13 33.52 3.53 -16.89
C THR A 13 32.72 2.39 -17.48
N MET A 14 32.81 1.25 -16.80
CA MET A 14 31.93 0.11 -16.91
C MET A 14 30.49 0.58 -16.63
N PHE A 15 29.88 1.28 -17.59
CA PHE A 15 28.45 1.32 -17.73
C PHE A 15 28.06 -0.07 -18.25
N ALA A 16 27.98 -1.01 -17.31
CA ALA A 16 27.10 -2.13 -17.51
C ALA A 16 25.72 -1.52 -17.71
N PHE A 17 25.26 -1.41 -18.95
CA PHE A 17 23.84 -1.44 -19.20
C PHE A 17 23.40 -2.81 -18.69
N ALA A 18 22.98 -2.88 -17.43
CA ALA A 18 22.23 -4.03 -16.98
C ALA A 18 21.05 -4.12 -17.96
N GLU A 19 21.01 -5.18 -18.76
CA GLU A 19 19.75 -5.57 -19.39
C GLU A 19 18.71 -5.55 -18.27
N PRO A 20 17.53 -4.92 -18.46
CA PRO A 20 16.50 -4.96 -17.42
C PRO A 20 16.29 -6.43 -17.08
N GLY A 21 16.78 -6.83 -15.90
CA GLY A 21 16.81 -8.22 -15.52
C GLY A 21 15.37 -8.72 -15.53
N VAL A 22 15.13 -9.86 -16.17
CA VAL A 22 13.87 -10.58 -16.07
C VAL A 22 13.58 -10.74 -14.58
N CYS A 23 12.55 -10.06 -14.09
CA CYS A 23 12.24 -9.96 -12.68
C CYS A 23 10.75 -10.21 -12.49
N ILE A 24 10.44 -11.05 -11.52
CA ILE A 24 9.08 -11.23 -11.05
C ILE A 24 8.61 -9.87 -10.53
N SER A 25 7.48 -9.38 -11.03
CA SER A 25 6.93 -8.06 -10.71
C SER A 25 5.52 -8.19 -10.16
N PRO A 26 5.37 -8.39 -8.84
CA PRO A 26 4.10 -8.25 -8.14
C PRO A 26 3.69 -6.79 -8.09
N GLU A 27 2.40 -6.52 -8.16
CA GLU A 27 1.81 -5.18 -8.07
C GLU A 27 0.59 -5.23 -7.14
N ILE A 28 0.40 -4.21 -6.31
CA ILE A 28 -0.79 -4.05 -5.48
C ILE A 28 -1.26 -2.59 -5.41
N THR A 29 -2.51 -2.36 -5.83
CA THR A 29 -3.15 -1.04 -5.80
C THR A 29 -4.39 -1.05 -4.90
N VAL A 30 -4.76 0.13 -4.38
CA VAL A 30 -6.09 0.37 -3.79
C VAL A 30 -6.86 1.34 -4.67
N ASN A 31 -8.04 0.93 -5.14
CA ASN A 31 -8.85 1.68 -6.09
C ASN A 31 -8.05 2.12 -7.34
N GLY A 32 -7.07 1.30 -7.76
CA GLY A 32 -6.18 1.59 -8.89
C GLY A 32 -5.05 2.59 -8.60
N LEU A 33 -4.74 2.86 -7.32
CA LEU A 33 -3.67 3.77 -6.89
C LEU A 33 -2.64 3.06 -5.99
N ASP A 34 -1.35 3.36 -6.17
CA ASP A 34 -0.21 2.79 -5.40
C ASP A 34 0.15 3.57 -4.12
N GLY A 35 -0.33 4.80 -4.03
CA GLY A 35 0.13 5.75 -3.01
C GLY A 35 -0.42 5.47 -1.61
N PRO A 36 0.04 6.20 -0.58
CA PRO A 36 -0.70 6.25 0.65
C PRO A 36 -2.09 6.87 0.39
N LEU A 37 -3.16 6.09 0.55
CA LEU A 37 -4.53 6.60 0.45
C LEU A 37 -5.09 6.97 1.82
N ARG A 38 -5.93 8.00 1.84
CA ARG A 38 -6.83 8.27 2.98
C ARG A 38 -8.24 7.88 2.60
N LEU A 39 -8.82 6.99 3.39
CA LEU A 39 -10.19 6.49 3.23
C LEU A 39 -10.95 6.70 4.54
N THR A 40 -12.27 6.70 4.49
CA THR A 40 -13.13 6.75 5.67
C THR A 40 -13.58 5.35 6.09
N ARG A 41 -13.94 5.15 7.36
CA ARG A 41 -14.38 3.85 7.92
C ARG A 41 -15.53 3.21 7.11
N ASN A 42 -16.39 4.01 6.51
CA ASN A 42 -17.56 3.54 5.75
C ASN A 42 -17.26 3.31 4.27
N ASP A 43 -16.06 3.66 3.81
CA ASP A 43 -15.67 3.45 2.42
C ASP A 43 -15.61 1.95 2.13
N THR A 44 -16.14 1.60 0.95
CA THR A 44 -15.82 0.33 0.30
C THR A 44 -14.73 0.61 -0.71
N PHE A 45 -13.68 -0.20 -0.70
CA PHE A 45 -12.57 -0.08 -1.63
C PHE A 45 -12.16 -1.45 -2.15
N SER A 46 -11.47 -1.44 -3.29
CA SER A 46 -10.93 -2.65 -3.90
C SER A 46 -9.42 -2.66 -3.79
N ILE A 47 -8.85 -3.75 -3.29
CA ILE A 47 -7.45 -4.07 -3.53
C ILE A 47 -7.37 -4.84 -4.84
N MET A 48 -6.51 -4.41 -5.74
CA MET A 48 -6.23 -5.13 -6.97
C MET A 48 -4.77 -5.55 -6.96
N ILE A 49 -4.53 -6.84 -7.22
CA ILE A 49 -3.19 -7.38 -7.39
C ILE A 49 -2.99 -7.87 -8.83
N SER A 50 -1.75 -7.80 -9.31
CA SER A 50 -1.32 -8.42 -10.56
C SER A 50 0.12 -8.91 -10.46
N LEU A 51 0.48 -9.87 -11.31
CA LEU A 51 1.82 -10.45 -11.36
C LEU A 51 2.27 -10.60 -12.80
N ASP A 52 3.39 -9.98 -13.14
CA ASP A 52 4.15 -10.29 -14.35
C ASP A 52 5.35 -11.17 -13.98
N THR A 53 5.36 -12.41 -14.47
CA THR A 53 6.45 -13.37 -14.23
C THR A 53 7.58 -13.23 -15.22
N GLN A 54 7.37 -12.49 -16.32
CA GLN A 54 8.25 -12.42 -17.48
C GLN A 54 8.67 -13.81 -18.00
N GLY A 55 7.75 -14.78 -17.93
CA GLY A 55 7.96 -16.17 -18.36
C GLY A 55 8.73 -17.05 -17.37
N ILE A 56 8.96 -16.60 -16.14
CA ILE A 56 9.57 -17.42 -15.09
C ILE A 56 8.54 -18.44 -14.57
N GLU A 57 8.90 -19.72 -14.67
CA GLU A 57 8.01 -20.86 -14.40
C GLU A 57 8.37 -21.66 -13.13
N LYS A 58 8.94 -21.00 -12.12
CA LYS A 58 9.35 -21.66 -10.86
C LYS A 58 8.15 -21.96 -9.95
N GLU A 59 8.33 -22.92 -9.04
CA GLU A 59 7.44 -23.03 -7.87
C GLU A 59 7.63 -21.80 -6.98
N ALA A 60 6.52 -21.25 -6.46
CA ALA A 60 6.53 -20.11 -5.56
C ALA A 60 5.42 -20.17 -4.50
N GLU A 61 5.59 -19.39 -3.44
CA GLU A 61 4.55 -19.03 -2.50
C GLU A 61 4.13 -17.57 -2.74
N TRP A 62 2.84 -17.34 -2.91
CA TRP A 62 2.29 -15.98 -2.98
C TRP A 62 1.79 -15.56 -1.62
N TRP A 63 2.02 -14.30 -1.28
CA TRP A 63 1.72 -13.73 0.02
C TRP A 63 0.84 -12.50 -0.17
N ILE A 64 -0.46 -12.62 0.09
CA ILE A 64 -1.33 -11.46 0.26
C ILE A 64 -1.50 -11.26 1.77
N VAL A 65 -0.76 -10.29 2.31
CA VAL A 65 -0.74 -10.04 3.76
C VAL A 65 -0.98 -8.56 4.06
N THR A 66 -1.45 -8.29 5.27
CA THR A 66 -1.63 -6.92 5.74
C THR A 66 -1.11 -6.75 7.15
N ASN A 67 -0.36 -5.67 7.36
CA ASN A 67 0.01 -5.18 8.68
C ASN A 67 -1.06 -4.18 9.12
N THR A 68 -1.70 -4.46 10.25
CA THR A 68 -2.80 -3.65 10.80
C THR A 68 -2.43 -3.15 12.20
N PRO A 69 -3.18 -2.20 12.77
CA PRO A 69 -3.02 -1.81 14.18
C PRO A 69 -3.24 -2.98 15.17
N PHE A 70 -3.83 -4.09 14.72
CA PHE A 70 -4.20 -5.25 15.53
C PHE A 70 -3.31 -6.47 15.25
N GLY A 71 -2.27 -6.32 14.43
CA GLY A 71 -1.36 -7.39 14.04
C GLY A 71 -1.47 -7.77 12.55
N TRP A 72 -0.79 -8.85 12.20
CA TRP A 72 -0.73 -9.36 10.84
C TRP A 72 -1.93 -10.24 10.48
N TYR A 73 -2.38 -10.13 9.23
CA TYR A 73 -3.38 -11.00 8.64
C TYR A 73 -2.94 -11.42 7.25
N HIS A 74 -3.34 -12.60 6.80
CA HIS A 74 -3.17 -13.07 5.42
C HIS A 74 -4.51 -13.40 4.79
N TYR A 75 -4.61 -13.24 3.48
CA TYR A 75 -5.77 -13.69 2.74
C TYR A 75 -5.62 -15.17 2.40
N ASN A 76 -6.57 -15.99 2.85
CA ASN A 76 -6.67 -17.39 2.48
C ASN A 76 -7.58 -17.51 1.25
N TYR A 77 -7.00 -17.87 0.11
CA TYR A 77 -7.72 -17.96 -1.16
C TYR A 77 -8.78 -19.06 -1.16
N GLU A 78 -8.52 -20.21 -0.54
CA GLU A 78 -9.46 -21.34 -0.51
C GLU A 78 -10.73 -21.03 0.29
N LEU A 79 -10.59 -20.30 1.40
CA LEU A 79 -11.70 -19.87 2.24
C LEU A 79 -12.30 -18.53 1.82
N GLY A 80 -11.61 -17.78 0.96
CA GLY A 80 -12.03 -16.46 0.51
C GLY A 80 -12.05 -15.40 1.62
N MET A 81 -11.21 -15.54 2.65
CA MET A 81 -11.26 -14.67 3.85
C MET A 81 -9.89 -14.33 4.44
N TRP A 82 -9.84 -13.24 5.20
CA TRP A 82 -8.67 -12.84 5.98
C TRP A 82 -8.57 -13.65 7.28
N ILE A 83 -7.37 -14.16 7.57
CA ILE A 83 -7.06 -14.96 8.76
C ILE A 83 -5.91 -14.28 9.51
N SER A 84 -6.00 -14.29 10.84
CA SER A 84 -4.93 -13.76 11.71
C SER A 84 -3.62 -14.52 11.50
N GLY A 85 -2.50 -13.78 11.52
CA GLY A 85 -1.15 -14.29 11.33
C GLY A 85 -0.68 -14.26 9.87
N LEU A 86 0.54 -14.75 9.66
CA LEU A 86 1.14 -14.90 8.34
C LEU A 86 0.86 -16.32 7.81
N GLY A 87 0.62 -16.40 6.52
CA GLY A 87 0.47 -17.65 5.79
C GLY A 87 0.46 -17.37 4.28
N PRO A 88 0.93 -18.30 3.45
CA PRO A 88 0.87 -18.13 2.01
C PRO A 88 -0.58 -18.22 1.53
N THR A 89 -0.92 -17.35 0.59
CA THR A 89 -2.22 -17.31 -0.09
C THR A 89 -2.33 -18.38 -1.16
N TYR A 90 -1.24 -18.63 -1.88
CA TYR A 90 -1.15 -19.63 -2.95
C TYR A 90 0.22 -20.31 -2.92
N ARG A 91 0.24 -21.58 -3.32
CA ARG A 91 1.46 -22.38 -3.49
C ARG A 91 1.37 -23.12 -4.82
N GLY A 92 2.38 -22.97 -5.65
CA GLY A 92 2.49 -23.70 -6.89
C GLY A 92 3.35 -22.98 -7.92
N LYS A 93 3.31 -23.48 -9.15
CA LYS A 93 4.00 -22.88 -10.28
C LYS A 93 3.57 -21.44 -10.51
N LEU A 94 4.53 -20.58 -10.83
CA LEU A 94 4.31 -19.21 -11.26
C LEU A 94 3.58 -19.15 -12.59
N PHE A 95 2.68 -18.17 -12.68
CA PHE A 95 1.95 -17.79 -13.88
C PHE A 95 1.62 -16.29 -13.82
N ASP A 96 1.45 -15.68 -14.98
CA ASP A 96 1.03 -14.28 -15.04
C ASP A 96 -0.39 -14.13 -14.48
N LEU A 97 -0.53 -13.24 -13.51
CA LEU A 97 -1.82 -12.87 -12.94
C LEU A 97 -2.21 -11.50 -13.50
N PRO A 98 -3.08 -11.42 -14.52
CA PRO A 98 -3.41 -10.12 -15.13
C PRO A 98 -4.11 -9.19 -14.13
N SER A 99 -5.01 -9.72 -13.30
CA SER A 99 -5.63 -9.00 -12.19
C SER A 99 -6.39 -9.94 -11.28
N TYR A 100 -6.39 -9.67 -9.97
CA TYR A 100 -7.33 -10.25 -9.01
C TYR A 100 -7.80 -9.18 -8.02
N VAL A 101 -9.11 -9.13 -7.75
CA VAL A 101 -9.74 -8.05 -6.98
C VAL A 101 -10.33 -8.55 -5.67
N LEU A 102 -9.97 -7.87 -4.58
CA LEU A 102 -10.49 -8.08 -3.23
C LEU A 102 -11.28 -6.85 -2.79
N ASN A 103 -12.58 -7.00 -2.61
CA ASN A 103 -13.41 -5.93 -2.07
C ASN A 103 -13.33 -5.94 -0.54
N ILE A 104 -13.04 -4.77 0.04
CA ILE A 104 -12.91 -4.56 1.48
C ILE A 104 -13.84 -3.42 1.89
N SER A 105 -14.49 -3.58 3.03
CA SER A 105 -15.34 -2.57 3.64
C SER A 105 -15.23 -2.63 5.15
N ASN A 106 -15.69 -1.57 5.83
CA ASN A 106 -15.84 -1.54 7.29
C ASN A 106 -14.55 -1.81 8.07
N LEU A 107 -13.39 -1.37 7.55
CA LEU A 107 -12.14 -1.48 8.30
C LEU A 107 -12.18 -0.56 9.53
N PRO A 108 -11.72 -1.03 10.69
CA PRO A 108 -11.49 -0.15 11.84
C PRO A 108 -10.51 0.97 11.50
N ILE A 109 -10.57 2.05 12.27
CA ILE A 109 -9.64 3.17 12.11
C ILE A 109 -8.21 2.73 12.36
N GLY A 110 -7.32 3.24 11.52
CA GLY A 110 -5.90 3.06 11.67
C GLY A 110 -5.16 2.97 10.36
N LYS A 111 -3.86 2.76 10.48
CA LYS A 111 -2.95 2.63 9.34
C LYS A 111 -2.78 1.16 9.00
N TYR A 112 -2.97 0.84 7.73
CA TYR A 112 -2.79 -0.50 7.18
C TYR A 112 -1.73 -0.44 6.10
N THR A 113 -0.92 -1.49 6.00
CA THR A 113 -0.07 -1.72 4.84
C THR A 113 -0.42 -3.07 4.27
N PHE A 114 -0.92 -3.09 3.03
CA PHE A 114 -1.16 -4.32 2.28
C PHE A 114 0.05 -4.63 1.44
N TYR A 115 0.37 -5.91 1.33
CA TYR A 115 1.49 -6.43 0.58
C TYR A 115 1.00 -7.52 -0.36
N PHE A 116 1.57 -7.54 -1.56
CA PHE A 116 1.53 -8.71 -2.42
C PHE A 116 2.97 -9.13 -2.71
N GLY A 117 3.34 -10.32 -2.26
CA GLY A 117 4.68 -10.86 -2.36
C GLY A 117 4.73 -12.21 -3.06
N VAL A 118 5.88 -12.49 -3.67
CA VAL A 118 6.23 -13.77 -4.29
C VAL A 118 7.57 -14.23 -3.73
N ASP A 119 7.54 -15.40 -3.10
CA ASP A 119 8.70 -16.11 -2.60
C ASP A 119 8.97 -17.33 -3.46
N THR A 120 10.21 -17.51 -3.90
CA THR A 120 10.60 -18.68 -4.74
C THR A 120 11.20 -19.83 -3.93
N THR A 121 11.18 -19.71 -2.60
CA THR A 121 11.48 -20.78 -1.65
C THR A 121 10.18 -21.24 -1.00
N ILE A 122 9.93 -22.57 -1.00
CA ILE A 122 8.67 -23.15 -0.53
C ILE A 122 8.87 -23.76 0.86
N ASP A 123 8.82 -22.94 1.90
CA ASP A 123 8.96 -23.40 3.29
C ASP A 123 7.87 -22.86 4.23
N GLY A 124 6.95 -22.03 3.72
CA GLY A 124 5.87 -21.43 4.51
C GLY A 124 6.30 -20.24 5.36
N VAL A 125 7.47 -19.66 5.10
CA VAL A 125 7.90 -18.39 5.68
C VAL A 125 8.48 -17.47 4.60
N PRO A 126 8.30 -16.14 4.67
CA PRO A 126 8.92 -15.24 3.70
C PRO A 126 10.46 -15.29 3.78
N ASN A 127 11.12 -15.52 2.65
CA ASN A 127 12.56 -15.64 2.48
C ASN A 127 13.12 -14.55 1.56
N GLU A 128 14.43 -14.29 1.67
CA GLU A 128 15.15 -13.43 0.72
C GLU A 128 15.77 -14.25 -0.43
N PRO A 129 15.66 -13.80 -1.70
CA PRO A 129 14.96 -12.59 -2.13
C PRO A 129 13.43 -12.77 -2.15
N LEU A 130 12.72 -11.78 -1.61
CA LEU A 130 11.27 -11.64 -1.72
C LEU A 130 10.96 -10.57 -2.77
N TYR A 131 10.19 -10.91 -3.79
CA TYR A 131 9.65 -9.94 -4.74
C TYR A 131 8.33 -9.44 -4.17
N PHE A 132 8.14 -8.14 -3.99
CA PHE A 132 6.88 -7.64 -3.46
C PHE A 132 6.62 -6.20 -3.85
N ASP A 133 5.35 -5.85 -3.78
CA ASP A 133 4.87 -4.48 -3.78
C ASP A 133 3.96 -4.26 -2.56
N ASN A 134 3.73 -2.99 -2.20
CA ASN A 134 2.91 -2.62 -1.07
C ASN A 134 2.16 -1.31 -1.27
N VAL A 135 0.96 -1.26 -0.68
CA VAL A 135 0.13 -0.05 -0.65
C VAL A 135 -0.27 0.27 0.79
N ILE A 136 -0.20 1.55 1.13
CA ILE A 136 -0.52 2.04 2.47
C ILE A 136 -1.89 2.70 2.43
N ILE A 137 -2.74 2.41 3.41
CA ILE A 137 -3.98 3.17 3.61
C ILE A 137 -4.11 3.64 5.05
N ASP A 138 -4.74 4.79 5.23
CA ASP A 138 -5.03 5.39 6.52
C ASP A 138 -6.55 5.59 6.62
N ILE A 139 -7.21 4.74 7.41
CA ILE A 139 -8.65 4.77 7.64
C ILE A 139 -8.96 5.80 8.73
N LYS A 140 -9.81 6.78 8.40
CA LYS A 140 -10.27 7.85 9.31
C LYS A 140 -11.75 7.73 9.64
N GLU A 141 -12.18 8.47 10.67
CA GLU A 141 -13.61 8.68 10.90
C GLU A 141 -14.23 9.41 9.70
N ASP A 142 -15.46 9.06 9.40
CA ASP A 142 -16.29 9.82 8.48
C ASP A 142 -16.88 11.01 9.23
N TYR A 143 -16.24 12.17 9.14
CA TYR A 143 -16.72 13.39 9.79
C TYR A 143 -17.90 14.04 9.05
N THR A 144 -18.49 13.41 8.02
CA THR A 144 -19.61 14.00 7.28
C THR A 144 -20.96 13.95 8.01
N ALA A 145 -21.06 13.27 9.16
CA ALA A 145 -22.27 13.27 9.98
C ALA A 145 -22.15 14.21 11.20
N ASN A 146 -22.58 15.47 11.03
CA ASN A 146 -23.26 16.33 12.04
C ASN A 146 -23.18 17.85 11.77
N PHE A 147 -22.88 18.32 10.55
CA PHE A 147 -23.08 19.75 10.22
C PHE A 147 -24.49 20.09 9.72
N LEU A 148 -25.53 19.34 10.10
CA LEU A 148 -26.91 19.66 9.72
C LEU A 148 -27.92 19.33 10.83
N LEU A 149 -27.71 19.82 12.05
CA LEU A 149 -28.82 20.14 12.98
C LEU A 149 -28.46 21.36 13.85
N GLY A 150 -28.11 22.46 13.17
CA GLY A 150 -28.22 23.80 13.75
C GLY A 150 -29.37 24.51 13.05
N VAL A 151 -30.61 24.17 13.40
CA VAL A 151 -31.78 25.01 13.08
C VAL A 151 -31.51 26.35 13.75
N GLY A 152 -31.03 27.32 12.97
CA GLY A 152 -30.88 28.69 13.41
C GLY A 152 -32.27 29.28 13.62
N THR A 153 -32.74 29.32 14.87
CA THR A 153 -33.81 30.23 15.23
C THR A 153 -33.22 31.64 15.14
N THR A 154 -33.64 32.41 14.14
CA THR A 154 -33.30 33.82 14.03
C THR A 154 -33.96 34.59 15.18
N ASP A 155 -33.14 35.25 15.99
CA ASP A 155 -33.55 36.38 16.85
C ASP A 155 -33.84 37.60 15.94
N PRO A 156 -34.92 38.40 16.13
CA PRO A 156 -35.34 39.44 15.17
C PRO A 156 -34.41 40.65 15.01
N GLN A 157 -33.19 40.61 15.54
CA GLN A 157 -32.24 41.73 15.54
C GLN A 157 -30.90 41.43 14.83
N GLY A 158 -30.78 40.34 14.07
CA GLY A 158 -29.78 40.26 12.99
C GLY A 158 -28.29 40.31 13.38
N CYS A 159 -27.91 39.88 14.59
CA CYS A 159 -26.50 39.71 14.98
C CYS A 159 -26.12 38.23 15.00
N VAL A 160 -25.18 37.81 14.14
CA VAL A 160 -24.59 36.47 14.19
C VAL A 160 -23.49 36.47 15.24
N SER A 161 -23.64 35.70 16.32
CA SER A 161 -22.52 35.26 17.14
C SER A 161 -21.72 34.23 16.36
N GLN A 162 -20.51 34.58 15.91
CA GLN A 162 -19.54 33.60 15.44
C GLN A 162 -19.22 32.65 16.60
N GLY A 163 -19.70 31.42 16.49
CA GLY A 163 -19.66 30.45 17.57
C GLY A 163 -19.40 29.03 17.12
N VAL A 164 -18.58 28.79 16.09
CA VAL A 164 -17.79 27.55 15.92
C VAL A 164 -16.55 27.89 15.08
N LEU A 165 -15.49 28.37 15.73
CA LEU A 165 -14.11 28.38 15.21
C LEU A 165 -13.15 28.67 16.37
N LYS A 166 -13.12 27.75 17.34
CA LYS A 166 -12.04 27.63 18.33
C LYS A 166 -11.80 26.17 18.61
N GLU A 167 -11.07 25.51 17.71
CA GLU A 167 -10.18 24.38 18.00
C GLU A 167 -9.39 24.04 16.72
N PHE A 168 -8.51 24.96 16.31
CA PHE A 168 -7.45 24.62 15.34
C PHE A 168 -6.07 25.16 15.69
N LEU A 169 -5.85 25.70 16.91
CA LEU A 169 -4.51 26.04 17.39
C LEU A 169 -4.42 25.86 18.90
N ALA A 170 -4.29 24.61 19.38
CA ALA A 170 -3.82 24.30 20.74
C ALA A 170 -3.42 22.82 20.91
N SER A 171 -2.46 22.33 20.13
CA SER A 171 -1.51 21.30 20.59
C SER A 171 -0.25 21.34 19.72
N ALA A 172 0.38 22.52 19.74
CA ALA A 172 1.76 22.71 19.36
C ALA A 172 2.27 23.85 20.23
N HIS A 173 2.83 23.52 21.40
CA HIS A 173 4.01 24.15 22.00
C HIS A 173 4.22 23.63 23.43
N PRO A 174 5.46 23.59 23.96
CA PRO A 174 6.77 23.80 23.34
C PRO A 174 7.60 22.50 23.22
#